data_AF-A0AAE6M3C8-F1
#
_entry.id   AF-A0AAE6M3C8-F1
#
_cell.length_a   1.000
_cell.length_b   1.000
_cell.length_c   1.000
_cell.angle_alpha   90.00
_cell.angle_beta   90.00
_cell.angle_gamma   90.00
#
_symmetry.space_group_name_H-M   'P 1'
#
loop_
_entity.id
_entity.type
_entity.pdbx_description
1 polymer ?
#
loop_
_entity_poly.entity_id
_entity_poly.type
_entity_poly.pdbx_seq_one_letter_code
_entity_poly.pdbx_strand_id
1 'polypeptide(L)'
;MLKYKPSDFNKRIAFGTLDTGDYDDNGNPITTFVVQSTLHYAPRTRTMTQQYTILGTKLEDTILIVLRHSKRLDDSLIAKLPDGKYYDIVGISPDDSNNIITYDIVTLKLNTSIQ
;
A
#
# COMPACT_ATOMS: atom_id res chain seq x y z
N MET A 1 -15.33 16.34 -6.00
CA MET A 1 -14.70 15.00 -5.92
C MET A 1 -13.54 14.94 -6.91
N LEU A 2 -12.39 14.40 -6.52
CA LEU A 2 -11.30 14.12 -7.47
C LEU A 2 -11.79 13.04 -8.43
N LYS A 3 -11.77 13.33 -9.74
CA LYS A 3 -12.00 12.32 -10.78
C LYS A 3 -10.65 11.75 -11.19
N TYR A 4 -10.43 10.47 -10.91
CA TYR A 4 -9.25 9.76 -11.39
C TYR A 4 -9.42 9.36 -12.85
N LYS A 5 -8.41 9.64 -13.67
CA LYS A 5 -8.30 9.16 -15.04
C LYS A 5 -7.50 7.86 -15.06
N PRO A 6 -7.73 6.95 -16.01
CA PRO A 6 -6.92 5.74 -16.16
C PRO A 6 -5.41 6.04 -16.26
N SER A 7 -5.04 7.17 -16.87
CA SER A 7 -3.65 7.62 -17.02
C SER A 7 -2.95 7.97 -15.69
N ASP A 8 -3.71 8.23 -14.62
CA ASP A 8 -3.14 8.54 -13.30
C ASP A 8 -2.56 7.29 -12.63
N PHE A 9 -3.02 6.09 -13.04
CA PHE A 9 -2.56 4.79 -12.53
C PHE A 9 -1.32 4.30 -13.29
N ASN A 10 -0.27 5.11 -13.30
CA ASN A 10 0.95 4.86 -14.08
C ASN A 10 2.08 4.18 -13.27
N LYS A 11 1.89 3.98 -11.97
CA LYS A 11 2.86 3.28 -11.11
C LYS A 11 2.35 1.90 -10.75
N ARG A 12 3.28 0.97 -10.47
CA ARG A 12 2.95 -0.41 -10.08
C ARG A 12 3.35 -0.65 -8.63
N ILE A 13 2.53 -1.38 -7.91
CA ILE A 13 2.78 -1.82 -6.54
C ILE A 13 2.56 -3.33 -6.47
N ALA A 14 3.47 -4.03 -5.82
CA ALA A 14 3.35 -5.47 -5.57
C ALA A 14 2.81 -5.69 -4.16
N PHE A 15 1.83 -6.59 -4.04
CA PHE A 15 1.28 -7.03 -2.76
C PHE A 15 1.65 -8.50 -2.54
N GLY A 16 2.03 -8.83 -1.32
CA GLY A 16 2.52 -10.16 -0.99
C GLY A 16 2.60 -10.42 0.50
N THR A 17 3.08 -11.60 0.83
CA THR A 17 3.35 -12.03 2.21
C THR A 17 4.84 -12.27 2.39
N LEU A 18 5.29 -12.24 3.64
CA LEU A 18 6.62 -12.73 3.98
C LEU A 18 6.52 -14.24 4.23
N ASP A 19 7.41 -14.98 3.61
CA ASP A 19 7.57 -16.41 3.87
C ASP A 19 8.92 -16.65 4.54
N THR A 20 8.93 -17.54 5.51
CA THR A 20 10.11 -17.95 6.26
C THR A 20 10.28 -19.44 6.06
N GLY A 21 10.68 -19.83 4.85
CA GLY A 21 10.83 -21.23 4.46
C GLY A 21 12.28 -21.71 4.46
N ASP A 22 13.22 -20.80 4.22
CA ASP A 22 14.64 -21.14 4.02
C ASP A 22 15.48 -20.69 5.22
N TYR A 23 16.62 -21.36 5.40
CA TYR A 23 17.63 -21.02 6.38
C TYR A 23 18.95 -20.75 5.67
N ASP A 24 19.70 -19.74 6.11
CA ASP A 24 21.04 -19.49 5.61
C ASP A 24 22.02 -20.59 6.08
N ASP A 25 23.24 -20.59 5.56
CA ASP A 25 24.31 -21.55 5.92
C ASP A 25 24.66 -21.51 7.43
N ASN A 26 24.22 -20.47 8.14
CA ASN A 26 24.42 -20.26 9.57
C ASN A 26 23.18 -20.67 10.40
N GLY A 27 22.13 -21.20 9.78
CA GLY A 27 20.90 -21.61 10.43
C GLY A 27 19.96 -20.46 10.82
N ASN A 28 20.18 -19.25 10.32
CA ASN A 28 19.26 -18.13 10.51
C ASN A 28 18.11 -18.19 9.50
N PRO A 29 16.87 -17.91 9.93
CA PRO A 29 15.72 -17.89 9.03
C PRO A 29 15.86 -16.77 7.98
N ILE A 30 15.75 -17.13 6.70
CA ILE A 30 15.67 -16.20 5.58
C ILE A 30 14.20 -15.83 5.38
N THR A 31 13.91 -14.54 5.46
CA THR A 31 12.57 -14.02 5.18
C THR A 31 12.51 -13.51 3.75
N THR A 32 11.67 -14.11 2.92
CA THR A 32 11.52 -13.75 1.51
C THR A 32 10.13 -13.17 1.24
N PHE A 33 10.07 -12.08 0.49
CA PHE A 33 8.81 -11.49 0.05
C PHE A 33 8.23 -12.26 -1.15
N VAL A 34 7.08 -12.90 -0.96
CA VAL A 34 6.37 -13.65 -2.00
C VAL A 34 5.25 -12.79 -2.58
N VAL A 35 5.41 -12.37 -3.84
CA VAL A 35 4.42 -11.55 -4.55
C VAL A 35 3.18 -12.39 -4.85
N GLN A 36 2.02 -11.96 -4.35
CA GLN A 36 0.73 -12.56 -4.65
C GLN A 36 -0.02 -11.81 -5.76
N SER A 37 0.11 -10.48 -5.81
CA SER A 37 -0.52 -9.68 -6.85
C SER A 37 0.28 -8.41 -7.16
N THR A 38 0.05 -7.84 -8.35
CA THR A 38 0.62 -6.55 -8.72
C THR A 38 -0.48 -5.68 -9.32
N LEU A 39 -0.67 -4.49 -8.77
CA LEU A 39 -1.70 -3.55 -9.20
C LEU A 39 -1.08 -2.23 -9.65
N HIS A 40 -1.82 -1.50 -10.47
CA HIS A 40 -1.48 -0.12 -10.79
C HIS A 40 -2.08 0.82 -9.74
N TYR A 41 -1.32 1.85 -9.38
CA TYR A 41 -1.74 2.83 -8.39
C TYR A 41 -1.44 4.26 -8.84
N ALA A 42 -2.22 5.19 -8.29
CA ALA A 42 -1.97 6.63 -8.39
C ALA A 42 -1.60 7.16 -6.99
N PRO A 43 -0.53 7.94 -6.84
CA PRO A 43 -0.22 8.59 -5.56
C PRO A 43 -1.29 9.65 -5.24
N ARG A 44 -1.70 9.75 -3.98
CA ARG A 44 -2.65 10.77 -3.52
C ARG A 44 -2.00 11.73 -2.53
N THR A 45 -1.94 13.00 -2.91
CA THR A 45 -1.49 14.07 -2.00
C THR A 45 -2.60 14.44 -1.02
N ARG A 46 -2.26 14.58 0.26
CA ARG A 46 -3.17 15.11 1.28
C ARG A 46 -3.30 16.63 1.15
N THR A 47 -4.45 17.17 1.56
CA THR A 47 -4.58 18.62 1.72
C THR A 47 -3.85 19.08 2.98
N MET A 48 -3.50 20.37 3.07
CA MET A 48 -2.83 20.92 4.25
C MET A 48 -3.63 20.67 5.53
N THR A 49 -4.96 20.87 5.49
CA THR A 49 -5.83 20.59 6.63
C THR A 49 -5.75 19.13 7.08
N GLN A 50 -5.77 18.17 6.14
CA GLN A 50 -5.64 16.75 6.46
C GLN A 50 -4.27 16.42 7.08
N GLN A 51 -3.20 17.06 6.58
CA GLN A 51 -1.86 16.89 7.14
C GLN A 51 -1.79 17.37 8.59
N TYR A 52 -2.40 18.53 8.91
CA TYR A 52 -2.46 19.02 10.29
C TYR A 52 -3.30 18.12 11.21
N THR A 53 -4.39 17.52 10.71
CA THR A 53 -5.25 16.64 11.51
C THR A 53 -4.55 15.34 11.92
N ILE A 54 -3.62 14.83 11.10
CA ILE A 54 -2.90 13.58 11.41
C ILE A 54 -1.58 13.80 12.15
N LEU A 55 -1.15 15.05 12.31
CA LEU A 55 0.06 15.40 13.06
C LEU A 55 -0.05 14.92 14.50
N GLY A 56 0.97 14.24 15.02
CA GLY A 56 0.97 13.64 16.36
C GLY A 56 0.17 12.34 16.48
N THR A 57 -0.34 11.80 15.38
CA THR A 57 -1.05 10.52 15.35
C THR A 57 -0.19 9.41 14.73
N LYS A 58 -0.61 8.15 14.88
CA LYS A 58 0.05 7.01 14.23
C LYS A 58 0.04 7.06 12.69
N LEU A 59 -0.76 7.96 12.11
CA LEU A 59 -0.94 8.14 10.67
C LEU A 59 -0.04 9.23 10.07
N GLU A 60 0.71 9.98 10.89
CA GLU A 60 1.55 11.09 10.43
C GLU A 60 2.53 10.67 9.32
N ASP A 61 3.24 9.56 9.54
CA ASP A 61 4.25 9.02 8.61
C ASP A 61 3.70 8.06 7.56
N THR A 62 2.40 8.15 7.27
CA THR A 62 1.77 7.28 6.26
C THR A 62 1.69 7.98 4.92
N ILE A 63 1.59 7.21 3.84
CA ILE A 63 1.32 7.71 2.49
C ILE A 63 -0.03 7.19 2.00
N LEU A 64 -0.68 7.93 1.11
CA LEU A 64 -1.94 7.51 0.48
C LEU A 64 -1.70 7.14 -0.98
N ILE A 65 -2.22 5.99 -1.36
CA ILE A 65 -2.31 5.57 -2.75
C ILE A 65 -3.75 5.25 -3.10
N VAL A 66 -4.08 5.37 -4.39
CA VAL A 66 -5.38 5.01 -4.92
C VAL A 66 -5.20 3.85 -5.87
N LEU A 67 -6.06 2.84 -5.71
CA LEU A 67 -6.08 1.63 -6.51
C LEU A 67 -7.47 1.48 -7.15
N ARG A 68 -7.54 0.76 -8.26
CA ARG A 68 -8.84 0.25 -8.74
C ARG A 68 -9.33 -0.80 -7.75
N HIS A 69 -10.62 -0.76 -7.42
CA HIS A 69 -11.20 -1.67 -6.45
C HIS A 69 -10.89 -3.14 -6.79
N SER A 70 -10.39 -3.87 -5.80
CA SER A 70 -9.98 -5.27 -5.97
C SER A 70 -10.23 -6.05 -4.68
N LYS A 71 -11.06 -7.10 -4.76
CA LYS A 71 -11.32 -8.03 -3.65
C LYS A 71 -10.10 -8.82 -3.17
N ARG A 72 -8.97 -8.71 -3.89
CA ARG A 72 -7.71 -9.41 -3.56
C ARG A 72 -6.80 -8.57 -2.66
N LEU A 73 -7.18 -7.34 -2.37
CA LEU A 73 -6.45 -6.49 -1.45
C LEU A 73 -6.99 -6.72 -0.04
N ASP A 74 -6.10 -7.13 0.84
CA ASP A 74 -6.35 -7.35 2.26
C ASP A 74 -5.30 -6.58 3.07
N ASP A 75 -5.65 -6.15 4.27
CA ASP A 75 -4.74 -5.38 5.13
C ASP A 75 -3.62 -6.23 5.74
N SER A 76 -3.72 -7.56 5.68
CA SER A 76 -2.65 -8.49 6.06
C SER A 76 -1.48 -8.54 5.07
N LEU A 77 -1.62 -7.95 3.88
CA LEU A 77 -0.60 -7.98 2.85
C LEU A 77 0.42 -6.85 3.03
N ILE A 78 1.66 -7.14 2.64
CA ILE A 78 2.73 -6.16 2.57
C ILE A 78 2.81 -5.62 1.15
N ALA A 79 2.91 -4.30 1.06
CA ALA A 79 3.07 -3.56 -0.19
C ALA A 79 4.54 -3.28 -0.46
N LYS A 80 5.05 -3.68 -1.63
CA LYS A 80 6.36 -3.31 -2.13
C LYS A 80 6.21 -2.27 -3.24
N LEU A 81 6.76 -1.08 -2.99
CA LEU A 81 6.74 0.04 -3.93
C LEU A 81 7.95 -0.01 -4.88
N PRO A 82 7.92 0.71 -6.02
CA PRO A 82 9.01 0.72 -7.00
C PRO A 82 10.36 1.21 -6.48
N ASP A 83 10.38 1.90 -5.34
CA ASP A 83 11.59 2.34 -4.65
C ASP A 83 12.27 1.21 -3.85
N GLY A 84 11.71 -0.01 -3.90
CA GLY A 84 12.24 -1.19 -3.24
C GLY A 84 11.83 -1.34 -1.78
N LYS A 85 11.13 -0.34 -1.22
CA LYS A 85 10.73 -0.34 0.19
C LYS A 85 9.43 -1.10 0.41
N TYR A 86 9.30 -1.65 1.62
CA TYR A 86 8.14 -2.39 2.08
C TYR A 86 7.26 -1.52 2.97
N TYR A 87 5.95 -1.70 2.83
CA TYR A 87 4.95 -0.92 3.53
C TYR A 87 3.83 -1.82 4.05
N ASP A 88 3.37 -1.53 5.25
CA ASP A 88 2.19 -2.15 5.84
C ASP A 88 0.94 -1.40 5.40
N ILE A 89 -0.13 -2.14 5.14
CA ILE A 89 -1.44 -1.57 4.90
C ILE A 89 -2.08 -1.29 6.25
N VAL A 90 -2.26 -0.01 6.59
CA VAL A 90 -2.86 0.40 7.88
C VAL A 90 -4.33 0.80 7.76
N GLY A 91 -4.85 0.83 6.53
CA GLY A 91 -6.26 1.09 6.29
C GLY A 91 -6.60 1.07 4.80
N ILE A 92 -7.76 0.50 4.49
CA ILE A 92 -8.35 0.48 3.16
C ILE A 92 -9.71 1.17 3.27
N SER A 93 -9.87 2.28 2.56
CA SER A 93 -11.14 2.98 2.48
C SER A 93 -11.67 2.87 1.06
N PRO A 94 -12.75 2.11 0.83
CA PRO A 94 -13.43 2.15 -0.46
C PRO A 94 -13.98 3.55 -0.69
N ASP A 95 -13.81 4.08 -1.90
CA ASP A 95 -14.45 5.33 -2.31
C ASP A 95 -15.94 5.05 -2.51
N ASP A 96 -16.77 5.48 -1.56
CA ASP A 96 -18.23 5.33 -1.55
C ASP A 96 -18.95 6.25 -2.56
N SER A 97 -18.18 6.82 -3.50
CA SER A 97 -18.72 7.50 -4.65
C SER A 97 -19.44 6.47 -5.51
N ASN A 98 -20.77 6.55 -5.62
CA ASN A 98 -21.67 5.69 -6.40
C ASN A 98 -21.41 5.72 -7.94
N ASN A 99 -20.15 5.59 -8.35
CA ASN A 99 -19.64 5.60 -9.71
C ASN A 99 -19.40 4.15 -10.16
N ILE A 100 -19.58 3.91 -11.45
CA ILE A 100 -19.37 2.60 -12.12
C ILE A 100 -17.93 2.08 -11.95
N ILE A 101 -16.97 2.98 -11.68
CA ILE A 101 -15.58 2.64 -11.36
C ILE A 101 -15.32 3.02 -9.91
N THR A 102 -15.33 2.02 -9.03
CA THR A 102 -14.95 2.18 -7.63
C THR A 102 -13.43 2.11 -7.49
N TYR A 103 -12.90 2.98 -6.64
CA TYR A 103 -11.49 3.05 -6.30
C TYR A 103 -11.32 2.84 -4.80
N ASP A 104 -10.22 2.24 -4.38
CA ASP A 104 -9.88 2.10 -2.97
C ASP A 104 -8.74 3.06 -2.65
N ILE A 105 -8.88 3.82 -1.56
CA ILE A 105 -7.80 4.61 -0.98
C ILE A 105 -7.12 3.74 0.06
N VAL A 106 -5.84 3.45 -0.17
CA VAL A 106 -5.03 2.65 0.74
C VAL A 106 -4.05 3.55 1.46
N THR A 107 -4.03 3.41 2.78
CA THR A 107 -3.07 4.08 3.64
C THR A 107 -1.94 3.11 3.93
N LEU A 108 -0.72 3.51 3.57
CA LEU A 108 0.48 2.70 3.72
C LEU A 108 1.41 3.32 4.74
N LYS A 109 2.01 2.50 5.60
CA LYS A 109 3.05 2.90 6.54
C LYS A 109 4.35 2.21 6.19
N LEU A 110 5.47 2.94 6.20
CA LEU A 110 6.78 2.33 5.94
C LEU A 110 7.04 1.24 6.98
N ASN A 111 7.30 0.02 6.51
CA ASN A 111 7.69 -1.08 7.38
C ASN A 111 9.22 -1.05 7.53
N THR A 112 9.69 -0.78 8.76
CA THR A 112 11.12 -0.70 9.08
C THR A 112 11.72 -2.04 9.50
N SER A 113 10.88 -3.06 9.69
CA SER A 113 11.29 -4.40 10.11
C SER A 113 11.74 -5.29 8.95
N ILE A 114 11.50 -4.86 7.70
CA ILE A 114 11.87 -5.58 6.49
C ILE A 114 12.90 -4.72 5.74
N GLN A 115 14.13 -5.24 5.58
CA GLN A 115 15.23 -4.58 4.85
C GLN A 115 15.61 -5.38 3.60
#